data_AF-A0A957C331-F1
#
_entry.id   AF-A0A957C331-F1
#
_cell.length_a   1.000
_cell.length_b   1.000
_cell.length_c   1.000
_cell.angle_alpha   90.00
_cell.angle_beta   90.00
_cell.angle_gamma   90.00
#
_symmetry.space_group_name_H-M   'P 1'
#
loop_
_entity.id
_entity.type
_entity.pdbx_description
1 polymer ?
#
loop_
_entity_poly.entity_id
_entity_poly.type
_entity_poly.pdbx_seq_one_letter_code
_entity_poly.pdbx_strand_id
1 'polypeptide(L)'
;MDKQLAETTWRDWAHFGLRWLFLAFIASLIYISRTQAGIAVNGDLAIAFVISAVMNIFFAIFVLYPTMHRALPHIIILGDWLTVGVFVYLSEGQPLLVVAIGGLVMLSGLLRLGLIAGIIQSVGIMGVTGIALGLHFGFGELQTELANLVTSFMLLLVIGITTGIWSAVLNRQIEKYRTQSTKIHASQDRRISQIQESTRAIYDMAAALGMANNYQKVMDAVLQAGWVALREPERRGHERLVSAILLYRDNGKELQVIGGRGLTRTDDGRTLEADSGIIGKTMKDCVPTFGGMARKDPELQYVVAFQDTRSILSIPLRAGFDNYGVLLYGSSKPDAFSDEHTELLTVIGTQATIALQNASLYRNLQEERDRIVEIEEDARKKLARDLHDGPTQSIAAIAMRMAIIQRMLEKTPDEVPQELQKVEDLARKTTKEIRH
;
A
#
# COMPACT_ATOMS: atom_id res chain seq x y z
N MET A 1 5.43 14.46 13.56
CA MET A 1 6.15 15.32 14.51
C MET A 1 7.67 15.09 14.44
N ASP A 2 8.15 13.87 14.19
CA ASP A 2 9.61 13.56 14.19
C ASP A 2 10.43 14.10 13.01
N LYS A 3 9.87 14.22 11.79
CA LYS A 3 10.67 14.62 10.61
C LYS A 3 11.18 16.07 10.65
N GLN A 4 10.50 16.98 11.36
CA GLN A 4 10.97 18.37 11.51
C GLN A 4 12.12 18.53 12.51
N LEU A 5 12.26 17.60 13.47
CA LEU A 5 13.35 17.61 14.46
C LEU A 5 14.68 17.09 13.88
N ALA A 6 14.63 16.24 12.84
CA ALA A 6 15.80 15.66 12.20
C ALA A 6 16.47 16.60 11.16
N GLU A 7 15.71 17.51 10.52
CA GLU A 7 16.28 18.41 9.51
C GLU A 7 17.07 19.59 10.11
N THR A 8 16.83 19.95 11.36
CA THR A 8 17.54 21.05 12.05
C THR A 8 18.91 20.66 12.58
N THR A 9 19.19 19.37 12.78
CA THR A 9 20.41 18.91 13.47
C THR A 9 21.68 19.00 12.62
N TRP A 10 21.65 18.56 11.36
CA TRP A 10 22.90 18.46 10.57
C TRP A 10 23.55 19.83 10.28
N ARG A 11 22.74 20.87 10.03
CA ARG A 11 23.22 22.22 9.73
C ARG A 11 23.91 22.85 10.93
N ASP A 12 23.32 22.69 12.12
CA ASP A 12 23.87 23.22 13.35
C ASP A 12 25.18 22.50 13.75
N TRP A 13 25.27 21.19 13.53
CA TRP A 13 26.51 20.43 13.74
C TRP A 13 27.62 20.78 12.74
N ALA A 14 27.29 20.95 11.46
CA ALA A 14 28.26 21.38 10.44
C ALA A 14 28.82 22.78 10.76
N HIS A 15 27.96 23.69 11.21
CA HIS A 15 28.37 25.03 11.64
C HIS A 15 29.22 24.99 12.91
N PHE A 16 28.86 24.15 13.89
CA PHE A 16 29.70 23.94 15.07
C PHE A 16 31.12 23.49 14.68
N GLY A 17 31.25 22.53 13.76
CA GLY A 17 32.55 22.11 13.24
C GLY A 17 33.31 23.25 12.55
N LEU A 18 32.62 24.04 11.72
CA LEU A 18 33.22 25.18 11.00
C LEU A 18 33.78 26.25 11.94
N ARG A 19 33.13 26.50 13.09
CA ARG A 19 33.61 27.49 14.08
C ARG A 19 34.96 27.14 14.70
N TRP A 20 35.28 25.87 14.86
CA TRP A 20 36.61 25.46 15.36
C TRP A 20 37.70 25.73 14.33
N LEU A 21 37.42 25.46 13.05
CA LEU A 21 38.32 25.81 11.96
C LEU A 21 38.55 27.32 11.90
N PHE A 22 37.49 28.11 12.09
CA PHE A 22 37.55 29.57 12.12
C PHE A 22 38.39 30.11 13.27
N LEU A 23 38.20 29.61 14.49
CA LEU A 23 39.02 30.01 15.64
C LEU A 23 40.49 29.64 15.46
N ALA A 24 40.77 28.43 14.96
CA ALA A 24 42.14 28.00 14.70
C ALA A 24 42.79 28.88 13.63
N PHE A 25 42.07 29.16 12.54
CA PHE A 25 42.56 30.01 11.45
C PHE A 25 42.85 31.45 11.90
N ILE A 26 41.94 32.06 12.66
CA ILE A 26 42.12 33.41 13.23
C ILE A 26 43.34 33.44 14.16
N ALA A 27 43.45 32.48 15.08
CA ALA A 27 44.57 32.42 16.02
C ALA A 27 45.91 32.21 15.28
N SER A 28 45.95 31.37 14.25
CA SER A 28 47.12 31.18 13.40
C SER A 28 47.51 32.44 12.63
N LEU A 29 46.54 33.19 12.08
CA LEU A 29 46.81 34.44 11.37
C LEU A 29 47.45 35.49 12.29
N ILE A 30 46.92 35.65 13.52
CA ILE A 30 47.48 36.59 14.50
C ILE A 30 48.87 36.14 14.94
N TYR A 31 49.06 34.83 15.17
CA TYR A 31 50.37 34.28 15.52
C TYR A 31 51.43 34.56 14.45
N ILE A 32 51.09 34.30 13.17
CA ILE A 32 51.99 34.56 12.04
C ILE A 32 52.28 36.06 11.91
N SER A 33 51.26 36.91 12.03
CA SER A 33 51.45 38.36 11.94
C SER A 33 52.36 38.89 13.05
N ARG A 34 52.13 38.50 14.31
CA ARG A 34 52.96 38.93 15.45
C ARG A 34 54.41 38.45 15.33
N THR A 35 54.62 37.21 14.90
CA THR A 35 55.97 36.67 14.69
C THR A 35 56.72 37.41 13.57
N GLN A 36 56.04 37.79 12.48
CA GLN A 36 56.63 38.61 11.42
C GLN A 36 56.94 40.04 11.86
N ALA A 37 56.11 40.61 12.72
CA ALA A 37 56.28 41.96 13.27
C ALA A 37 57.28 42.02 14.45
N GLY A 38 57.84 40.88 14.89
CA GLY A 38 58.76 40.82 16.03
C GLY A 38 58.09 41.05 17.39
N ILE A 39 56.76 40.93 17.45
CA ILE A 39 55.97 41.10 18.68
C ILE A 39 55.96 39.78 19.45
N ALA A 40 56.23 39.83 20.75
CA ALA A 40 56.20 38.64 21.60
C ALA A 40 54.78 38.03 21.64
N VAL A 41 54.68 36.75 21.26
CA VAL A 41 53.44 35.98 21.43
C VAL A 41 53.35 35.56 22.90
N ASN A 42 52.64 36.36 23.68
CA ASN A 42 52.37 36.08 25.09
C ASN A 42 51.20 35.09 25.25
N GLY A 43 50.85 34.75 26.49
CA GLY A 43 49.71 33.88 26.80
C GLY A 43 48.33 34.49 26.48
N ASP A 44 48.26 35.75 26.03
CA ASP A 44 47.03 36.48 25.71
C ASP A 44 46.26 35.85 24.55
N LEU A 45 46.95 35.43 23.49
CA LEU A 45 46.33 34.73 22.36
C LEU A 45 45.75 33.37 22.78
N ALA A 46 46.45 32.64 23.66
CA ALA A 46 45.97 31.37 24.20
C ALA A 46 44.73 31.58 25.09
N ILE A 47 44.71 32.64 25.91
CA ILE A 47 43.55 33.00 26.74
C ILE A 47 42.35 33.35 25.86
N ALA A 48 42.53 34.15 24.80
CA ALA A 48 41.45 34.49 23.87
C ALA A 48 40.88 33.26 23.13
N PHE A 49 41.76 32.33 22.74
CA PHE A 49 41.36 31.06 22.15
C PHE A 49 40.54 30.23 23.14
N VAL A 50 40.98 30.10 24.40
CA VAL A 50 40.27 29.35 25.44
C VAL A 50 38.90 29.97 25.73
N ILE A 51 38.80 31.29 25.86
CA ILE A 51 37.52 31.99 26.08
C ILE A 51 36.55 31.70 24.92
N SER A 52 37.03 31.80 23.68
CA SER A 52 36.21 31.55 22.49
C SER A 52 35.83 30.07 22.32
N ALA A 53 36.72 29.16 22.72
CA ALA A 53 36.48 27.72 22.76
C ALA A 53 35.40 27.35 23.79
N VAL A 54 35.45 27.93 24.99
CA VAL A 54 34.42 27.74 26.03
C VAL A 54 33.06 28.23 25.53
N MET A 55 33.00 29.40 24.87
CA MET A 55 31.77 29.90 24.25
C MET A 55 31.25 28.96 23.16
N ASN A 56 32.14 28.41 22.32
CA ASN A 56 31.77 27.39 21.32
C ASN A 56 31.20 26.11 21.93
N ILE A 57 31.76 25.64 23.04
CA ILE A 57 31.23 24.47 23.77
C ILE A 57 29.85 24.80 24.36
N PHE A 58 29.69 25.99 24.93
CA PHE A 58 28.41 26.48 25.43
C PHE A 58 27.36 26.49 24.30
N PHE A 59 27.73 26.89 23.08
CA PHE A 59 26.84 26.79 21.92
C PHE A 59 26.42 25.36 21.59
N ALA A 60 27.34 24.39 21.62
CA ALA A 60 27.01 22.99 21.37
C ALA A 60 26.00 22.44 22.37
N ILE A 61 26.13 22.83 23.65
CA ILE A 61 25.19 22.45 24.71
C ILE A 61 23.79 22.99 24.36
N PHE A 62 23.66 24.24 23.91
CA PHE A 62 22.36 24.82 23.55
C PHE A 62 21.73 24.20 22.28
N VAL A 63 22.56 23.70 21.35
CA VAL A 63 22.08 22.93 20.19
C VAL A 63 21.50 21.57 20.62
N LEU A 64 22.01 20.98 21.71
CA LEU A 64 21.51 19.69 22.23
C LEU A 64 20.17 19.79 22.98
N TYR A 65 19.75 20.99 23.41
CA TYR A 65 18.49 21.20 24.14
C TYR A 65 17.40 21.89 23.28
N PRO A 66 16.38 21.14 22.79
CA PRO A 66 15.32 21.66 21.90
C PRO A 66 14.53 22.85 22.46
N THR A 67 14.34 22.88 23.78
CA THR A 67 13.58 23.94 24.48
C THR A 67 14.23 25.32 24.38
N MET A 68 15.53 25.39 24.15
CA MET A 68 16.29 26.65 24.09
C MET A 68 16.53 27.15 22.66
N HIS A 69 16.02 26.46 21.63
CA HIS A 69 16.27 26.81 20.23
C HIS A 69 15.76 28.21 19.84
N ARG A 70 14.73 28.74 20.52
CA ARG A 70 14.27 30.13 20.31
C ARG A 70 15.31 31.18 20.72
N ALA A 71 16.11 30.89 21.75
CA ALA A 71 17.15 31.80 22.23
C ALA A 71 18.47 31.65 21.45
N LEU A 72 18.66 30.52 20.76
CA LEU A 72 19.90 30.14 20.08
C LEU A 72 20.45 31.23 19.13
N PRO A 73 19.67 31.88 18.25
CA PRO A 73 20.15 32.97 17.39
C PRO A 73 20.80 34.12 18.17
N HIS A 74 20.18 34.53 19.28
CA HIS A 74 20.64 35.65 20.08
C HIS A 74 21.96 35.34 20.79
N ILE A 75 22.08 34.13 21.34
CA ILE A 75 23.29 33.70 22.04
C ILE A 75 24.45 33.63 21.04
N ILE A 76 24.23 33.09 19.82
CA ILE A 76 25.28 33.04 18.79
C ILE A 76 25.77 34.44 18.43
N ILE A 77 24.85 35.38 18.16
CA ILE A 77 25.23 36.76 17.81
C ILE A 77 26.10 37.37 18.92
N LEU A 78 25.70 37.22 20.18
CA LEU A 78 26.44 37.77 21.32
C LEU A 78 27.83 37.15 21.48
N GLY A 79 27.96 35.82 21.35
CA GLY A 79 29.29 35.19 21.44
C GLY A 79 30.18 35.50 20.25
N ASP A 80 29.61 35.63 19.05
CA ASP A 80 30.34 36.03 17.85
C ASP A 80 30.88 37.46 17.98
N TRP A 81 30.09 38.38 18.54
CA TRP A 81 30.53 39.73 18.89
C TRP A 81 31.68 39.70 19.90
N LEU A 82 31.55 38.92 20.97
CA LEU A 82 32.61 38.79 21.97
C LEU A 82 33.90 38.25 21.36
N THR A 83 33.83 37.18 20.56
CA THR A 83 34.98 36.59 19.87
C THR A 83 35.64 37.60 18.94
N VAL A 84 34.87 38.29 18.10
CA VAL A 84 35.42 39.34 17.21
C VAL A 84 36.11 40.43 18.03
N GLY A 85 35.45 40.97 19.07
CA GLY A 85 36.01 42.05 19.88
C GLY A 85 37.34 41.68 20.52
N VAL A 86 37.44 40.47 21.10
CA VAL A 86 38.68 39.98 21.71
C VAL A 86 39.79 39.82 20.68
N PHE A 87 39.53 39.18 19.54
CA PHE A 87 40.56 38.94 18.53
C PHE A 87 40.95 40.21 17.76
N VAL A 88 40.02 41.15 17.55
CA VAL A 88 40.31 42.47 16.98
C VAL A 88 41.20 43.28 17.91
N TYR A 89 40.94 43.27 19.22
CA TYR A 89 41.81 43.93 20.19
C TYR A 89 43.24 43.36 20.16
N LEU A 90 43.36 42.03 20.04
CA LEU A 90 44.66 41.36 19.93
C LEU A 90 45.35 41.51 18.57
N SER A 91 44.63 41.96 17.54
CA SER A 91 45.17 42.19 16.20
C SER A 91 45.98 43.48 16.05
N GLU A 92 46.07 44.28 17.13
CA GLU A 92 46.80 45.55 17.17
C GLU A 92 46.36 46.55 16.09
N GLY A 93 45.08 46.44 15.69
CA GLY A 93 44.47 47.32 14.70
C GLY A 93 44.96 47.16 13.27
N GLN A 94 45.66 46.07 12.94
CA GLN A 94 46.03 45.77 11.56
C GLN A 94 44.79 45.55 10.68
N PRO A 95 44.56 46.38 9.63
CA PRO A 95 43.30 46.36 8.87
C PRO A 95 42.95 45.00 8.26
N LEU A 96 43.95 44.28 7.75
CA LEU A 96 43.73 42.98 7.11
C LEU A 96 43.26 41.91 8.12
N LEU A 97 43.82 41.89 9.33
CA LEU A 97 43.42 40.95 10.38
C LEU A 97 42.02 41.29 10.88
N VAL A 98 41.72 42.57 11.10
CA VAL A 98 40.39 43.04 11.50
C VAL A 98 39.31 42.60 10.50
N VAL A 99 39.58 42.80 9.21
CA VAL A 99 38.68 42.40 8.13
C VAL A 99 38.56 40.88 8.03
N ALA A 100 39.65 40.12 8.20
CA ALA A 100 39.62 38.66 8.18
C ALA A 100 38.80 38.09 9.34
N ILE A 101 38.98 38.61 10.56
CA ILE A 101 38.24 38.19 11.76
C ILE A 101 36.75 38.51 11.59
N GLY A 102 36.42 39.77 11.31
CA GLY A 102 35.03 40.22 11.20
C GLY A 102 34.31 39.58 10.01
N GLY A 103 34.96 39.51 8.84
CA GLY A 103 34.37 38.99 7.61
C GLY A 103 34.04 37.50 7.67
N LEU A 104 34.90 36.71 8.31
CA LEU A 104 34.74 35.25 8.41
C LEU A 104 33.62 34.88 9.40
N VAL A 105 33.46 35.64 10.48
CA VAL A 105 32.32 35.50 11.40
C VAL A 105 31.01 36.02 10.78
N MET A 106 31.06 37.14 10.04
CA MET A 106 29.91 37.64 9.26
C MET A 106 29.41 36.61 8.25
N LEU A 107 30.32 35.95 7.53
CA LEU A 107 30.02 34.89 6.58
C LEU A 107 29.27 33.72 7.23
N SER A 108 29.75 33.28 8.39
CA SER A 108 29.10 32.23 9.18
C SER A 108 27.68 32.60 9.60
N GLY A 109 27.52 33.83 10.09
CA GLY A 109 26.26 34.37 10.60
C GLY A 109 25.15 34.48 9.58
N LEU A 110 25.47 35.07 8.42
CA LEU A 110 24.52 35.31 7.33
C LEU A 110 24.02 34.03 6.65
N LEU A 111 24.81 32.96 6.67
CA LEU A 111 24.39 31.65 6.16
C LEU A 111 23.42 30.93 7.10
N ARG A 112 23.41 31.29 8.39
CA ARG A 112 22.68 30.55 9.42
C ARG A 112 21.45 31.28 9.96
N LEU A 113 21.56 32.55 10.30
CA LEU A 113 20.52 33.27 11.05
C LEU A 113 19.44 33.89 10.16
N GLY A 114 19.54 33.72 8.84
CA GLY A 114 18.68 34.38 7.87
C GLY A 114 19.07 35.85 7.69
N LEU A 115 18.41 36.51 6.73
CA LEU A 115 18.85 37.83 6.24
C LEU A 115 18.77 38.92 7.33
N ILE A 116 17.69 38.95 8.11
CA ILE A 116 17.47 39.98 9.13
C ILE A 116 18.49 39.86 10.27
N ALA A 117 18.63 38.67 10.85
CA ALA A 117 19.56 38.46 11.95
C ALA A 117 21.03 38.50 11.50
N GLY A 118 21.33 38.13 10.24
CA GLY A 118 22.65 38.32 9.65
C GLY A 118 23.03 39.80 9.45
N ILE A 119 22.06 40.66 9.10
CA ILE A 119 22.28 42.12 9.07
C ILE A 119 22.57 42.63 10.49
N ILE A 120 21.78 42.24 11.49
CA ILE A 120 22.00 42.63 12.90
C ILE A 120 23.40 42.20 13.36
N GLN A 121 23.80 40.96 13.02
CA GLN A 121 25.12 40.45 13.34
C GLN A 121 26.22 41.27 12.68
N SER A 122 26.08 41.62 11.40
CA SER A 122 27.06 42.40 10.64
C SER A 122 27.23 43.81 11.22
N VAL A 123 26.12 44.49 11.53
CA VAL A 123 26.13 45.82 12.16
C VAL A 123 26.79 45.76 13.54
N GLY A 124 26.50 44.73 14.33
CA GLY A 124 27.12 44.58 15.65
C GLY A 124 28.61 44.22 15.59
N ILE A 125 29.04 43.39 14.62
CA ILE A 125 30.46 43.11 14.39
C ILE A 125 31.22 44.40 14.06
N MET A 126 30.65 45.27 13.23
CA MET A 126 31.20 46.60 12.96
C MET A 126 31.28 47.45 14.23
N GLY A 127 30.19 47.53 15.01
CA GLY A 127 30.17 48.28 16.26
C GLY A 127 31.22 47.81 17.28
N VAL A 128 31.32 46.49 17.48
CA VAL A 128 32.28 45.89 18.40
C VAL A 128 33.72 46.06 17.91
N THR A 129 33.95 45.98 16.60
CA THR A 129 35.24 46.28 15.99
C THR A 129 35.67 47.72 16.30
N GLY A 130 34.75 48.69 16.14
CA GLY A 130 35.02 50.09 16.47
C GLY A 130 35.37 50.31 17.94
N ILE A 131 34.63 49.66 18.85
CA ILE A 131 34.91 49.71 20.29
C ILE A 131 36.27 49.09 20.62
N ALA A 132 36.57 47.91 20.07
CA ALA A 132 37.83 47.21 20.32
C ALA A 132 39.05 48.01 19.83
N LEU A 133 38.96 48.61 18.63
CA LEU A 133 40.02 49.47 18.11
C LEU A 133 40.15 50.78 18.90
N GLY A 134 39.03 51.39 19.30
CA GLY A 134 39.06 52.60 20.13
C GLY A 134 39.69 52.38 21.50
N LEU A 135 39.44 51.21 22.11
CA LEU A 135 40.11 50.80 23.36
C LEU A 135 41.59 50.49 23.17
N HIS A 136 42.01 50.05 21.99
CA HIS A 136 43.40 49.72 21.69
C HIS A 136 44.26 50.98 21.49
N PHE A 137 43.83 51.91 20.62
CA PHE A 137 44.60 53.11 20.27
C PHE A 137 44.48 54.27 21.26
N GLY A 138 43.39 54.32 22.04
CA GLY A 138 43.09 55.45 22.92
C GLY A 138 42.73 56.75 22.17
N PHE A 139 42.16 57.74 22.87
CA PHE A 139 41.59 58.95 22.24
C PHE A 139 42.62 59.84 21.49
N GLY A 140 43.92 59.69 21.75
CA GLY A 140 44.98 60.53 21.17
C GLY A 140 45.49 60.08 19.79
N GLU A 141 45.49 58.77 19.51
CA GLU A 141 46.06 58.20 18.27
C GLU A 141 45.01 57.96 17.18
N LEU A 142 43.73 58.24 17.47
CA LEU A 142 42.62 58.05 16.54
C LEU A 142 42.75 58.86 15.24
N GLN A 143 43.42 60.02 15.28
CA GLN A 143 43.63 60.84 14.08
C GLN A 143 44.64 60.21 13.11
N THR A 144 45.69 59.58 13.64
CA THR A 144 46.74 58.91 12.86
C THR A 144 46.24 57.59 12.25
N GLU A 145 45.34 56.89 12.93
CA GLU A 145 44.81 55.58 12.49
C GLU A 145 43.46 55.67 11.75
N LEU A 146 42.96 56.90 11.51
CA LEU A 146 41.65 57.11 10.88
C LEU A 146 41.53 56.43 9.51
N ALA A 147 42.60 56.46 8.71
CA ALA A 147 42.61 55.84 7.38
C ALA A 147 42.48 54.30 7.45
N ASN A 148 43.18 53.68 8.38
CA ASN A 148 43.15 52.23 8.61
C ASN A 148 41.79 51.76 9.15
N LEU A 149 41.21 52.56 10.04
CA LEU A 149 39.87 52.34 10.58
C LEU A 149 38.82 52.42 9.48
N VAL A 150 38.79 53.51 8.69
CA VAL A 150 37.86 53.67 7.57
C VAL A 150 38.01 52.54 6.55
N THR A 151 39.23 52.13 6.24
CA THR A 151 39.50 51.02 5.30
C THR A 151 38.91 49.71 5.83
N SER A 152 39.10 49.40 7.11
CA SER A 152 38.56 48.19 7.74
C SER A 152 37.03 48.16 7.73
N PHE A 153 36.39 49.29 8.06
CA PHE A 153 34.93 49.43 8.01
C PHE A 153 34.37 49.30 6.59
N MET A 154 35.01 49.92 5.60
CA MET A 154 34.59 49.82 4.20
C MET A 154 34.68 48.38 3.69
N LEU A 155 35.78 47.67 3.99
CA LEU A 155 35.95 46.28 3.57
C LEU A 155 34.94 45.35 4.25
N LEU A 156 34.69 45.51 5.56
CA LEU A 156 33.65 44.76 6.27
C LEU A 156 32.27 45.04 5.71
N LEU A 157 31.99 46.28 5.28
CA LEU A 157 30.72 46.65 4.65
C LEU A 157 30.54 45.98 3.30
N VAL A 158 31.59 45.96 2.46
CA VAL A 158 31.58 45.23 1.19
C VAL A 158 31.33 43.74 1.44
N ILE A 159 32.05 43.11 2.37
CA ILE A 159 31.89 41.68 2.70
C ILE A 159 30.46 41.39 3.20
N GLY A 160 29.91 42.25 4.06
CA GLY A 160 28.55 42.12 4.57
C GLY A 160 27.51 42.18 3.44
N ILE A 161 27.65 43.12 2.51
CA ILE A 161 26.75 43.26 1.35
C ILE A 161 26.86 42.07 0.41
N THR A 162 28.07 41.67 0.01
CA THR A 162 28.29 40.55 -0.93
C THR A 162 27.75 39.24 -0.35
N THR A 163 28.02 39.00 0.94
CA THR A 163 27.53 37.83 1.65
C THR A 163 26.01 37.85 1.81
N GLY A 164 25.41 39.01 2.09
CA GLY A 164 23.97 39.16 2.19
C GLY A 164 23.25 38.87 0.87
N ILE A 165 23.77 39.37 -0.26
CA ILE A 165 23.26 39.07 -1.60
C ILE A 165 23.39 37.57 -1.89
N TRP A 166 24.55 36.97 -1.61
CA TRP A 166 24.79 35.55 -1.84
C TRP A 166 23.87 34.66 -1.00
N SER A 167 23.70 34.97 0.29
CA SER A 167 22.77 34.28 1.20
C SER A 167 21.32 34.37 0.71
N ALA A 168 20.88 35.54 0.24
CA ALA A 168 19.53 35.71 -0.32
C ALA A 168 19.29 34.83 -1.57
N VAL A 169 20.28 34.74 -2.47
CA VAL A 169 20.21 33.90 -3.67
C VAL A 169 20.17 32.41 -3.28
N LEU A 170 21.05 32.00 -2.38
CA LEU A 170 21.14 30.60 -1.93
C LEU A 170 19.85 30.15 -1.24
N ASN A 171 19.28 30.98 -0.36
CA ASN A 171 18.01 30.68 0.31
C ASN A 171 16.86 30.51 -0.69
N ARG A 172 16.77 31.39 -1.70
CA ARG A 172 15.75 31.26 -2.76
C ARG A 172 15.90 29.95 -3.55
N GLN A 173 17.14 29.52 -3.83
CA GLN A 173 17.36 28.23 -4.49
C GLN A 173 16.96 27.05 -3.60
N ILE A 174 17.39 27.05 -2.34
CA ILE A 174 17.06 25.98 -1.38
C ILE A 174 15.54 25.83 -1.23
N GLU A 175 14.79 26.94 -1.16
CA GLU A 175 13.34 26.92 -1.03
C GLU A 175 12.63 26.36 -2.27
N LYS A 176 13.14 26.69 -3.48
CA LYS A 176 12.67 26.05 -4.72
C LYS A 176 12.90 24.55 -4.72
N TYR A 177 14.09 24.08 -4.34
CA TYR A 177 14.38 22.65 -4.27
C TYR A 177 13.53 21.93 -3.22
N ARG A 178 13.32 22.53 -2.04
CA ARG A 178 12.45 21.98 -1.00
C ARG A 178 11.02 21.81 -1.47
N THR A 179 10.44 22.84 -2.09
CA THR A 179 9.05 22.78 -2.58
C THR A 179 8.86 21.80 -3.73
N GLN A 180 9.87 21.64 -4.59
CA GLN A 180 9.83 20.63 -5.64
C GLN A 180 9.95 19.21 -5.06
N SER A 181 10.87 18.99 -4.12
CA SER A 181 11.06 17.70 -3.46
C SER A 181 9.80 17.25 -2.71
N THR A 182 9.16 18.14 -1.94
CA THR A 182 7.92 17.80 -1.22
C THR A 182 6.77 17.47 -2.16
N LYS A 183 6.65 18.14 -3.30
CA LYS A 183 5.65 17.81 -4.33
C LYS A 183 5.88 16.42 -4.93
N ILE A 184 7.13 16.08 -5.23
CA ILE A 184 7.49 14.76 -5.78
C ILE A 184 7.13 13.68 -4.76
N HIS A 185 7.56 13.81 -3.51
CA HIS A 185 7.24 12.83 -2.46
C HIS A 185 5.73 12.72 -2.21
N ALA A 186 5.01 13.84 -2.13
CA ALA A 186 3.56 13.82 -1.97
C ALA A 186 2.84 13.14 -3.16
N SER A 187 3.36 13.27 -4.38
CA SER A 187 2.81 12.59 -5.55
C SER A 187 3.09 11.08 -5.53
N GLN A 188 4.28 10.67 -5.07
CA GLN A 188 4.65 9.27 -4.91
C GLN A 188 3.82 8.60 -3.82
N ASP A 189 3.67 9.23 -2.66
CA ASP A 189 2.87 8.71 -1.54
C ASP A 189 1.42 8.51 -1.96
N ARG A 190 0.83 9.47 -2.69
CA ARG A 190 -0.52 9.33 -3.25
C ARG A 190 -0.64 8.14 -4.21
N ARG A 191 0.36 7.93 -5.06
CA ARG A 191 0.37 6.81 -6.02
C ARG A 191 0.45 5.46 -5.29
N ILE A 192 1.28 5.37 -4.26
CA ILE A 192 1.40 4.18 -3.41
C ILE A 192 0.07 3.89 -2.71
N SER A 193 -0.55 4.91 -2.08
CA SER A 193 -1.84 4.74 -1.40
C SER A 193 -2.96 4.32 -2.36
N GLN A 194 -3.03 4.91 -3.55
CA GLN A 194 -4.04 4.53 -4.57
C GLN A 194 -3.87 3.10 -5.06
N ILE A 195 -2.63 2.67 -5.29
CA ILE A 195 -2.35 1.27 -5.65
C ILE A 195 -2.78 0.35 -4.51
N GLN A 196 -2.43 0.67 -3.26
CA GLN A 196 -2.84 -0.13 -2.10
C GLN A 196 -4.36 -0.23 -1.93
N GLU A 197 -5.08 0.89 -2.09
CA GLU A 197 -6.55 0.90 -2.03
C GLU A 197 -7.18 0.09 -3.16
N SER A 198 -6.69 0.25 -4.39
CA SER A 198 -7.16 -0.51 -5.55
C SER A 198 -6.92 -2.00 -5.37
N THR A 199 -5.72 -2.39 -4.94
CA THR A 199 -5.37 -3.77 -4.65
C THR A 199 -6.29 -4.33 -3.57
N ARG A 200 -6.47 -3.63 -2.45
CA ARG A 200 -7.36 -4.07 -1.36
C ARG A 200 -8.80 -4.27 -1.83
N ALA A 201 -9.34 -3.35 -2.63
CA ALA A 201 -10.68 -3.48 -3.19
C ALA A 201 -10.81 -4.72 -4.09
N ILE A 202 -9.76 -5.08 -4.83
CA ILE A 202 -9.73 -6.30 -5.64
C ILE A 202 -9.71 -7.55 -4.75
N TYR A 203 -8.92 -7.55 -3.67
CA TYR A 203 -8.93 -8.64 -2.68
C TYR A 203 -10.29 -8.78 -1.99
N ASP A 204 -10.93 -7.67 -1.61
CA ASP A 204 -12.25 -7.68 -0.97
C ASP A 204 -13.34 -8.17 -1.93
N MET A 205 -13.29 -7.74 -3.20
CA MET A 205 -14.15 -8.29 -4.25
C MET A 205 -13.92 -9.79 -4.43
N ALA A 206 -12.65 -10.22 -4.48
CA ALA A 206 -12.31 -11.63 -4.61
C ALA A 206 -12.78 -12.46 -3.42
N ALA A 207 -12.70 -11.94 -2.19
CA ALA A 207 -13.22 -12.60 -1.00
C ALA A 207 -14.76 -12.68 -1.00
N ALA A 208 -15.44 -11.63 -1.46
CA ALA A 208 -16.90 -11.63 -1.60
C ALA A 208 -17.40 -12.69 -2.61
N LEU A 209 -16.58 -13.06 -3.60
CA LEU A 209 -16.90 -14.13 -4.56
C LEU A 209 -17.09 -15.49 -3.88
N GLY A 210 -16.35 -15.77 -2.82
CA GLY A 210 -16.45 -17.02 -2.05
C GLY A 210 -17.84 -17.31 -1.49
N MET A 211 -18.68 -16.27 -1.34
CA MET A 211 -20.05 -16.38 -0.83
C MET A 211 -21.11 -16.61 -1.92
N ALA A 212 -20.76 -16.48 -3.20
CA ALA A 212 -21.71 -16.65 -4.27
C ALA A 212 -22.04 -18.15 -4.47
N ASN A 213 -23.32 -18.50 -4.37
CA ASN A 213 -23.83 -19.87 -4.53
C ASN A 213 -24.27 -20.22 -5.96
N ASN A 214 -24.11 -19.27 -6.89
CA ASN A 214 -24.50 -19.44 -8.29
C ASN A 214 -23.26 -19.40 -9.18
N TYR A 215 -23.01 -20.52 -9.84
CA TYR A 215 -21.87 -20.74 -10.74
C TYR A 215 -21.64 -19.58 -11.71
N GLN A 216 -22.71 -19.11 -12.36
CA GLN A 216 -22.62 -18.07 -13.39
C GLN A 216 -22.26 -16.71 -12.81
N LYS A 217 -22.81 -16.37 -11.64
CA LYS A 217 -22.46 -15.13 -10.93
C LYS A 217 -21.02 -15.13 -10.44
N VAL A 218 -20.51 -16.28 -9.98
CA VAL A 218 -19.10 -16.42 -9.61
C VAL A 218 -18.24 -16.14 -10.84
N MET A 219 -18.53 -16.76 -11.99
CA MET A 219 -17.70 -16.62 -13.20
C MET A 219 -17.66 -15.18 -13.70
N ASP A 220 -18.81 -14.52 -13.77
CA ASP A 220 -18.90 -13.13 -14.23
C ASP A 220 -18.07 -12.18 -13.36
N ALA A 221 -18.10 -12.40 -12.05
CA ALA A 221 -17.42 -11.53 -11.10
C ALA A 221 -15.91 -11.85 -10.97
N VAL A 222 -15.49 -13.11 -11.19
CA VAL A 222 -14.07 -13.47 -11.38
C VAL A 222 -13.51 -12.77 -12.63
N LEU A 223 -14.21 -12.84 -13.75
CA LEU A 223 -13.82 -12.18 -15.00
C LEU A 223 -13.79 -10.65 -14.84
N GLN A 224 -14.73 -10.07 -14.10
CA GLN A 224 -14.74 -8.64 -13.78
C GLN A 224 -13.54 -8.25 -12.92
N ALA A 225 -13.26 -9.00 -11.85
CA ALA A 225 -12.15 -8.73 -10.95
C ALA A 225 -10.80 -8.81 -11.69
N GLY A 226 -10.61 -9.86 -12.51
CA GLY A 226 -9.41 -9.99 -13.33
C GLY A 226 -9.25 -8.87 -14.36
N TRP A 227 -10.36 -8.41 -14.95
CA TRP A 227 -10.33 -7.30 -15.89
C TRP A 227 -10.00 -5.96 -15.21
N VAL A 228 -10.48 -5.73 -13.99
CA VAL A 228 -10.12 -4.54 -13.17
C VAL A 228 -8.65 -4.61 -12.75
N ALA A 229 -8.17 -5.78 -12.34
CA ALA A 229 -6.77 -6.00 -11.96
C ALA A 229 -5.78 -5.69 -13.10
N LEU A 230 -6.18 -5.93 -14.34
CA LEU A 230 -5.36 -5.66 -15.53
C LEU A 230 -5.50 -4.22 -16.08
N ARG A 231 -6.37 -3.39 -15.48
CA ARG A 231 -6.67 -2.06 -16.01
C ARG A 231 -5.76 -1.00 -15.37
N GLU A 232 -4.67 -0.67 -16.05
CA GLU A 232 -3.81 0.46 -15.68
C GLU A 232 -4.39 1.80 -16.18
N PRO A 233 -4.48 2.86 -15.34
CA PRO A 233 -5.03 4.17 -15.74
C PRO A 233 -4.19 4.92 -16.79
N GLU A 234 -2.90 4.58 -16.94
CA GLU A 234 -1.99 5.23 -17.89
C GLU A 234 -1.98 4.58 -19.29
N ARG A 235 -2.61 3.41 -19.47
CA ARG A 235 -2.69 2.72 -20.77
C ARG A 235 -3.70 3.39 -21.70
N ARG A 236 -3.32 4.55 -22.27
CA ARG A 236 -4.04 5.18 -23.40
C ARG A 236 -3.69 4.46 -24.70
N GLY A 237 -4.52 3.50 -25.08
CA GLY A 237 -4.49 2.82 -26.38
C GLY A 237 -5.58 1.76 -26.48
N HIS A 238 -5.96 1.37 -27.70
CA HIS A 238 -6.91 0.29 -28.00
C HIS A 238 -6.28 -1.09 -27.71
N GLU A 239 -5.85 -1.33 -26.47
CA GLU A 239 -5.36 -2.65 -26.07
C GLU A 239 -6.55 -3.61 -25.97
N ARG A 240 -6.61 -4.57 -26.88
CA ARG A 240 -7.61 -5.63 -26.83
C ARG A 240 -7.14 -6.69 -25.83
N LEU A 241 -7.79 -6.71 -24.68
CA LEU A 241 -7.66 -7.75 -23.66
C LEU A 241 -8.80 -8.76 -23.83
N VAL A 242 -8.46 -10.03 -23.76
CA VAL A 242 -9.41 -11.15 -23.83
C VAL A 242 -9.19 -12.02 -22.60
N SER A 243 -10.27 -12.54 -22.02
CA SER A 243 -10.18 -13.54 -20.96
C SER A 243 -11.21 -14.64 -21.14
N ALA A 244 -10.88 -15.84 -20.65
CA ALA A 244 -11.76 -16.99 -20.70
C ALA A 244 -11.63 -17.82 -19.43
N ILE A 245 -12.72 -18.43 -19.00
CA ILE A 245 -12.72 -19.49 -18.00
C ILE A 245 -13.08 -20.79 -18.70
N LEU A 246 -12.23 -21.79 -18.52
CA LEU A 246 -12.44 -23.13 -19.03
C LEU A 246 -12.48 -24.10 -17.85
N LEU A 247 -13.54 -24.90 -17.77
CA LEU A 247 -13.76 -25.83 -16.67
C LEU A 247 -13.96 -27.25 -17.20
N TYR A 248 -13.63 -28.25 -16.38
CA TYR A 248 -13.87 -29.63 -16.75
C TYR A 248 -15.36 -29.90 -16.91
N ARG A 249 -15.69 -30.62 -17.97
CA ARG A 249 -17.02 -31.18 -18.16
C ARG A 249 -17.21 -32.36 -17.19
N ASP A 250 -18.41 -32.52 -16.63
CA ASP A 250 -18.73 -33.62 -15.69
C ASP A 250 -18.24 -34.98 -16.25
N ASN A 251 -17.33 -35.65 -15.52
CA ASN A 251 -16.64 -36.92 -15.86
C ASN A 251 -15.72 -36.93 -17.12
N GLY A 252 -15.42 -35.79 -17.73
CA GLY A 252 -14.54 -35.69 -18.90
C GLY A 252 -13.09 -35.30 -18.56
N LYS A 253 -12.16 -35.62 -19.46
CA LYS A 253 -10.80 -35.03 -19.46
C LYS A 253 -10.73 -33.71 -20.23
N GLU A 254 -11.84 -33.29 -20.81
CA GLU A 254 -11.92 -32.13 -21.68
C GLU A 254 -12.36 -30.89 -20.89
N LEU A 255 -11.79 -29.74 -21.24
CA LEU A 255 -12.14 -28.43 -20.73
C LEU A 255 -13.09 -27.71 -21.68
N GLN A 256 -14.20 -27.21 -21.16
CA GLN A 256 -15.17 -26.42 -21.91
C GLN A 256 -15.06 -24.94 -21.55
N VAL A 257 -15.09 -24.06 -22.55
CA VAL A 257 -15.24 -22.61 -22.37
C VAL A 257 -16.62 -22.32 -21.80
N ILE A 258 -16.67 -21.87 -20.54
CA ILE A 258 -17.93 -21.61 -19.82
C ILE A 258 -18.27 -20.11 -19.83
N GLY A 259 -17.27 -19.25 -20.07
CA GLY A 259 -17.47 -17.82 -20.20
C GLY A 259 -16.17 -17.06 -20.43
N GLY A 260 -16.28 -15.77 -20.70
CA GLY A 260 -15.13 -14.92 -20.92
C GLY A 260 -15.47 -13.51 -21.36
N ARG A 261 -14.46 -12.64 -21.42
CA ARG A 261 -14.57 -11.28 -21.92
C ARG A 261 -13.79 -11.12 -23.20
N GLY A 262 -14.39 -10.43 -24.17
CA GLY A 262 -13.79 -10.28 -25.50
C GLY A 262 -13.86 -11.54 -26.35
N LEU A 263 -14.57 -12.58 -25.90
CA LEU A 263 -14.85 -13.80 -26.67
C LEU A 263 -15.77 -13.53 -27.85
N THR A 264 -15.66 -14.37 -28.87
CA THR A 264 -16.61 -14.40 -29.99
C THR A 264 -17.72 -15.42 -29.73
N ARG A 265 -18.86 -15.29 -30.44
CA ARG A 265 -19.97 -16.26 -30.32
C ARG A 265 -19.57 -17.70 -30.68
N THR A 266 -18.55 -17.87 -31.51
CA THR A 266 -18.02 -19.18 -31.91
C THR A 266 -17.10 -19.82 -30.87
N ASP A 267 -16.67 -19.06 -29.87
CA ASP A 267 -15.84 -19.56 -28.77
C ASP A 267 -16.68 -20.10 -27.61
N ASP A 268 -17.95 -19.71 -27.52
CA ASP A 268 -18.85 -20.09 -26.43
C ASP A 268 -19.16 -21.60 -26.45
N GLY A 269 -19.02 -22.25 -25.30
CA GLY A 269 -19.22 -23.69 -25.15
C GLY A 269 -18.20 -24.57 -25.88
N ARG A 270 -17.11 -24.00 -26.43
CA ARG A 270 -16.08 -24.76 -27.15
C ARG A 270 -15.28 -25.64 -26.19
N THR A 271 -14.92 -26.84 -26.66
CA THR A 271 -14.23 -27.86 -25.85
C THR A 271 -12.81 -28.09 -26.34
N LEU A 272 -11.86 -28.25 -25.41
CA LEU A 272 -10.44 -28.50 -25.63
C LEU A 272 -9.97 -29.69 -24.78
N GLU A 273 -8.99 -30.46 -25.25
CA GLU A 273 -8.50 -31.65 -24.53
C GLU A 273 -7.58 -31.33 -23.34
N ALA A 274 -6.99 -30.13 -23.29
CA ALA A 274 -6.11 -29.67 -22.22
C ALA A 274 -4.88 -30.56 -21.99
N ASP A 275 -4.37 -31.19 -23.04
CA ASP A 275 -3.25 -32.14 -22.98
C ASP A 275 -1.92 -31.50 -23.43
N SER A 276 -2.02 -30.41 -24.19
CA SER A 276 -0.93 -29.76 -24.90
C SER A 276 -1.05 -28.24 -24.85
N GLY A 277 -0.05 -27.54 -25.39
CA GLY A 277 0.02 -26.08 -25.35
C GLY A 277 0.15 -25.51 -23.92
N ILE A 278 -0.20 -24.23 -23.79
CA ILE A 278 -0.13 -23.52 -22.51
C ILE A 278 -1.12 -24.09 -21.49
N ILE A 279 -2.33 -24.46 -21.91
CA ILE A 279 -3.37 -25.01 -21.03
C ILE A 279 -2.88 -26.33 -20.43
N GLY A 280 -2.46 -27.28 -21.28
CA GLY A 280 -1.97 -28.57 -20.81
C GLY A 280 -0.73 -28.45 -19.92
N LYS A 281 0.16 -27.48 -20.19
CA LYS A 281 1.30 -27.21 -19.31
C LYS A 281 0.85 -26.67 -17.94
N THR A 282 -0.04 -25.69 -17.91
CA THR A 282 -0.61 -25.15 -16.66
C THR A 282 -1.29 -26.22 -15.83
N MET A 283 -2.02 -27.13 -16.46
CA MET A 283 -2.72 -28.22 -15.77
C MET A 283 -1.77 -29.27 -15.21
N LYS A 284 -0.68 -29.60 -15.93
CA LYS A 284 0.34 -30.54 -15.46
C LYS A 284 1.17 -29.96 -14.31
N ASP A 285 1.66 -28.74 -14.49
CA ASP A 285 2.57 -28.10 -13.54
C ASP A 285 1.83 -27.50 -12.34
N CYS A 286 0.51 -27.24 -12.48
CA CYS A 286 -0.35 -26.62 -11.47
C CYS A 286 0.19 -25.26 -10.97
N VAL A 287 0.85 -24.50 -11.84
CA VAL A 287 1.36 -23.16 -11.56
C VAL A 287 0.98 -22.20 -12.70
N PRO A 288 0.83 -20.89 -12.42
CA PRO A 288 0.61 -19.89 -13.46
C PRO A 288 1.68 -19.99 -14.53
N THR A 289 1.25 -20.05 -15.79
CA THR A 289 2.14 -20.23 -16.95
C THR A 289 1.97 -19.09 -17.93
N PHE A 290 3.09 -18.55 -18.41
CA PHE A 290 3.10 -17.57 -19.49
C PHE A 290 3.28 -18.26 -20.86
N GLY A 291 2.56 -17.76 -21.85
CA GLY A 291 2.69 -18.15 -23.25
C GLY A 291 2.81 -16.93 -24.15
N GLY A 292 3.33 -17.18 -25.36
CA GLY A 292 3.46 -16.16 -26.39
C GLY A 292 2.18 -16.01 -27.23
N MET A 293 2.32 -16.16 -28.54
CA MET A 293 1.22 -15.97 -29.49
C MET A 293 0.26 -17.17 -29.50
N ALA A 294 -1.03 -16.94 -29.25
CA ALA A 294 -2.04 -18.02 -29.21
C ALA A 294 -2.17 -18.75 -30.54
N ARG A 295 -1.95 -18.05 -31.67
CA ARG A 295 -2.01 -18.66 -33.00
C ARG A 295 -0.97 -19.76 -33.22
N LYS A 296 0.10 -19.81 -32.42
CA LYS A 296 1.12 -20.88 -32.47
C LYS A 296 0.88 -21.96 -31.42
N ASP A 297 -0.09 -21.78 -30.54
CA ASP A 297 -0.41 -22.74 -29.50
C ASP A 297 -1.28 -23.87 -30.06
N PRO A 298 -0.97 -25.14 -29.77
CA PRO A 298 -1.70 -26.30 -30.29
C PRO A 298 -3.21 -26.28 -30.01
N GLU A 299 -3.64 -25.71 -28.88
CA GLU A 299 -5.04 -25.69 -28.47
C GLU A 299 -5.66 -24.30 -28.65
N LEU A 300 -4.99 -23.23 -28.19
CA LEU A 300 -5.55 -21.88 -28.23
C LEU A 300 -5.70 -21.32 -29.64
N GLN A 301 -5.02 -21.87 -30.65
CA GLN A 301 -5.25 -21.50 -32.04
C GLN A 301 -6.72 -21.70 -32.48
N TYR A 302 -7.43 -22.61 -31.81
CA TYR A 302 -8.83 -22.89 -32.08
C TYR A 302 -9.79 -21.90 -31.40
N VAL A 303 -9.34 -21.09 -30.44
CA VAL A 303 -10.17 -20.05 -29.81
C VAL A 303 -9.97 -18.74 -30.56
N VAL A 304 -10.97 -18.33 -31.34
CA VAL A 304 -10.88 -17.23 -32.31
C VAL A 304 -10.50 -15.92 -31.62
N ALA A 305 -11.09 -15.62 -30.47
CA ALA A 305 -10.80 -14.40 -29.72
C ALA A 305 -9.34 -14.28 -29.27
N PHE A 306 -8.63 -15.40 -29.09
CA PHE A 306 -7.22 -15.37 -28.67
C PHE A 306 -6.26 -15.22 -29.84
N GLN A 307 -6.67 -15.37 -31.11
CA GLN A 307 -5.74 -15.39 -32.25
C GLN A 307 -4.90 -14.13 -32.43
N ASP A 308 -5.41 -12.96 -32.01
CA ASP A 308 -4.70 -11.67 -32.06
C ASP A 308 -3.79 -11.42 -30.84
N THR A 309 -3.75 -12.35 -29.88
CA THR A 309 -2.97 -12.20 -28.66
C THR A 309 -1.50 -12.58 -28.89
N ARG A 310 -0.61 -11.78 -28.29
CA ARG A 310 0.85 -11.94 -28.34
C ARG A 310 1.46 -12.35 -27.01
N SER A 311 0.71 -12.17 -25.93
CA SER A 311 1.06 -12.54 -24.57
C SER A 311 -0.15 -13.21 -23.93
N ILE A 312 0.06 -14.34 -23.27
CA ILE A 312 -0.99 -15.13 -22.63
C ILE A 312 -0.53 -15.49 -21.23
N LEU A 313 -1.45 -15.40 -20.27
CA LEU A 313 -1.28 -15.91 -18.92
C LEU A 313 -2.39 -16.92 -18.65
N SER A 314 -1.98 -18.11 -18.23
CA SER A 314 -2.86 -19.22 -17.87
C SER A 314 -2.70 -19.53 -16.39
N ILE A 315 -3.82 -19.50 -15.66
CA ILE A 315 -3.87 -19.67 -14.20
C ILE A 315 -4.70 -20.92 -13.90
N PRO A 316 -4.15 -21.91 -13.17
CA PRO A 316 -4.89 -23.11 -12.82
C PRO A 316 -5.94 -22.79 -11.76
N LEU A 317 -7.13 -23.38 -11.91
CA LEU A 317 -8.19 -23.35 -10.91
C LEU A 317 -8.16 -24.68 -10.16
N ARG A 318 -7.51 -24.72 -9.00
CA ARG A 318 -7.25 -25.94 -8.24
C ARG A 318 -7.53 -25.76 -6.76
N ALA A 319 -8.22 -26.74 -6.15
CA ALA A 319 -8.38 -26.83 -4.70
C ALA A 319 -7.87 -28.18 -4.22
N GLY A 320 -6.82 -28.20 -3.38
CA GLY A 320 -6.23 -29.45 -2.90
C GLY A 320 -5.68 -30.31 -4.04
N PHE A 321 -6.29 -31.48 -4.29
CA PHE A 321 -5.95 -32.37 -5.40
C PHE A 321 -6.91 -32.27 -6.59
N ASP A 322 -7.98 -31.49 -6.46
CA ASP A 322 -9.00 -31.35 -7.48
C ASP A 322 -8.69 -30.18 -8.40
N ASN A 323 -8.53 -30.47 -9.69
CA ASN A 323 -8.37 -29.48 -10.73
C ASN A 323 -9.74 -29.20 -11.35
N TYR A 324 -10.19 -27.95 -11.29
CA TYR A 324 -11.48 -27.51 -11.83
C TYR A 324 -11.33 -26.98 -13.26
N GLY A 325 -10.16 -26.47 -13.63
CA GLY A 325 -9.86 -25.99 -14.98
C GLY A 325 -8.82 -24.87 -15.00
N VAL A 326 -8.95 -23.93 -15.94
CA VAL A 326 -8.03 -22.80 -16.10
C VAL A 326 -8.77 -21.47 -16.32
N LEU A 327 -8.12 -20.41 -15.89
CA LEU A 327 -8.47 -19.03 -16.17
C LEU A 327 -7.39 -18.45 -17.10
N LEU A 328 -7.81 -17.98 -18.26
CA LEU A 328 -6.93 -17.47 -19.31
C LEU A 328 -7.08 -15.97 -19.46
N TYR A 329 -5.95 -15.30 -19.66
CA TYR A 329 -5.86 -13.89 -20.03
C TYR A 329 -4.95 -13.74 -21.24
N GLY A 330 -5.40 -12.99 -22.24
CA GLY A 330 -4.65 -12.70 -23.46
C GLY A 330 -4.59 -11.21 -23.73
N SER A 331 -3.41 -10.71 -24.10
CA SER A 331 -3.22 -9.33 -24.57
C SER A 331 -2.65 -9.32 -25.98
N SER A 332 -3.06 -8.32 -26.75
CA SER A 332 -2.47 -7.99 -28.06
C SER A 332 -1.06 -7.40 -27.95
N LYS A 333 -0.62 -6.97 -26.76
CA LYS A 333 0.75 -6.51 -26.50
C LYS A 333 1.67 -7.69 -26.11
N PRO A 334 2.93 -7.69 -26.56
CA PRO A 334 3.95 -8.58 -26.00
C PRO A 334 4.25 -8.20 -24.55
N ASP A 335 4.62 -9.18 -23.72
CA ASP A 335 5.04 -9.01 -22.32
C ASP A 335 4.08 -8.16 -21.47
N ALA A 336 2.77 -8.37 -21.67
CA ALA A 336 1.74 -7.50 -21.11
C ALA A 336 1.45 -7.73 -19.62
N PHE A 337 1.89 -8.88 -19.09
CA PHE A 337 1.60 -9.36 -17.74
C PHE A 337 2.89 -9.32 -16.91
N SER A 338 2.84 -8.64 -15.76
CA SER A 338 3.96 -8.55 -14.81
C SER A 338 3.79 -9.58 -13.69
N ASP A 339 4.81 -9.73 -12.84
CA ASP A 339 4.75 -10.60 -11.68
C ASP A 339 3.62 -10.18 -10.71
N GLU A 340 3.42 -8.88 -10.51
CA GLU A 340 2.33 -8.34 -9.68
C GLU A 340 0.94 -8.69 -10.26
N HIS A 341 0.78 -8.60 -11.58
CA HIS A 341 -0.46 -9.04 -12.23
C HIS A 341 -0.69 -10.54 -12.02
N THR A 342 0.36 -11.35 -12.14
CA THR A 342 0.27 -12.80 -11.95
C THR A 342 -0.12 -13.16 -10.52
N GLU A 343 0.49 -12.52 -9.52
CA GLU A 343 0.14 -12.73 -8.11
C GLU A 343 -1.33 -12.39 -7.84
N LEU A 344 -1.76 -11.21 -8.28
CA LEU A 344 -3.14 -10.74 -8.07
C LEU A 344 -4.17 -11.64 -8.77
N LEU A 345 -3.92 -12.00 -10.03
CA LEU A 345 -4.83 -12.88 -10.78
C LEU A 345 -4.82 -14.31 -10.24
N THR A 346 -3.71 -14.77 -9.65
CA THR A 346 -3.62 -16.08 -8.97
C THR A 346 -4.47 -16.10 -7.71
N VAL A 347 -4.49 -14.99 -6.95
CA VAL A 347 -5.40 -14.86 -5.80
C VAL A 347 -6.85 -14.91 -6.28
N ILE A 348 -7.18 -14.19 -7.34
CA ILE A 348 -8.54 -14.22 -7.92
C ILE A 348 -8.90 -15.64 -8.37
N GLY A 349 -7.99 -16.36 -9.04
CA GLY A 349 -8.20 -17.75 -9.43
C GLY A 349 -8.39 -18.70 -8.26
N THR A 350 -7.64 -18.51 -7.17
CA THR A 350 -7.81 -19.27 -5.92
C THR A 350 -9.21 -19.05 -5.34
N GLN A 351 -9.66 -17.80 -5.23
CA GLN A 351 -11.00 -17.48 -4.73
C GLN A 351 -12.11 -17.99 -5.65
N ALA A 352 -11.90 -17.91 -6.97
CA ALA A 352 -12.80 -18.48 -7.97
C ALA A 352 -12.99 -19.99 -7.74
N THR A 353 -11.88 -20.69 -7.50
CA THR A 353 -11.90 -22.13 -7.25
C THR A 353 -12.68 -22.48 -5.99
N ILE A 354 -12.47 -21.75 -4.89
CA ILE A 354 -13.23 -21.94 -3.63
C ILE A 354 -14.74 -21.75 -3.88
N ALA A 355 -15.10 -20.68 -4.58
CA ALA A 355 -16.49 -20.38 -4.90
C ALA A 355 -17.13 -21.45 -5.82
N LEU A 356 -16.38 -21.94 -6.81
CA LEU A 356 -16.78 -23.04 -7.69
C LEU A 356 -17.02 -24.34 -6.90
N GLN A 357 -16.12 -24.67 -5.99
CA GLN A 357 -16.26 -25.81 -5.09
C GLN A 357 -17.52 -25.68 -4.23
N ASN A 358 -17.75 -24.51 -3.63
CA ASN A 358 -18.94 -24.24 -2.83
C ASN A 358 -20.24 -24.35 -3.66
N ALA A 359 -20.25 -23.80 -4.88
CA ALA A 359 -21.41 -23.89 -5.76
C ALA A 359 -21.71 -25.34 -6.19
N SER A 360 -20.68 -26.13 -6.48
CA SER A 360 -20.84 -27.56 -6.80
C SER A 360 -21.36 -28.35 -5.60
N LEU A 361 -20.83 -28.11 -4.40
CA LEU A 361 -21.31 -28.76 -3.18
C LEU A 361 -22.77 -28.39 -2.89
N TYR A 362 -23.13 -27.13 -3.05
CA TYR A 362 -24.50 -26.65 -2.85
C TYR A 362 -25.47 -27.30 -3.85
N ARG A 363 -25.08 -27.40 -5.13
CA ARG A 363 -25.87 -28.08 -6.16
C ARG A 363 -26.09 -29.55 -5.82
N ASN A 364 -25.03 -30.28 -5.48
CA ASN A 364 -25.14 -31.69 -5.12
C ASN A 364 -26.02 -31.90 -3.87
N LEU A 365 -25.92 -31.01 -2.88
CA LEU A 365 -26.78 -31.03 -1.70
C LEU A 365 -28.25 -30.78 -2.05
N GLN A 366 -28.52 -29.86 -2.98
CA GLN A 366 -29.87 -29.57 -3.44
C GLN A 366 -30.47 -30.75 -4.20
N GLU A 367 -29.72 -31.35 -5.13
CA GLU A 367 -30.14 -32.54 -5.88
C GLU A 367 -30.45 -33.73 -4.95
N GLU A 368 -29.60 -33.99 -3.96
CA GLU A 368 -29.83 -35.07 -3.01
C GLU A 368 -31.04 -34.77 -2.09
N ARG A 369 -31.25 -33.51 -1.71
CA ARG A 369 -32.46 -33.11 -0.98
C ARG A 369 -33.73 -33.35 -1.80
N ASP A 370 -33.74 -32.91 -3.05
CA ASP A 370 -34.90 -33.05 -3.93
C ASP A 370 -35.22 -34.53 -4.14
N ARG A 371 -34.19 -35.37 -4.27
CA ARG A 371 -34.32 -36.83 -4.33
C ARG A 371 -34.92 -37.44 -3.05
N ILE A 372 -34.47 -37.01 -1.87
CA ILE A 372 -35.01 -37.48 -0.59
C ILE A 372 -36.49 -37.10 -0.46
N VAL A 373 -36.85 -35.86 -0.82
CA VAL A 373 -38.23 -35.38 -0.79
C VAL A 373 -39.13 -36.22 -1.73
N GLU A 374 -38.65 -36.52 -2.93
CA GLU A 374 -39.38 -37.38 -3.88
C GLU A 374 -39.61 -38.79 -3.31
N ILE A 375 -38.58 -39.40 -2.72
CA ILE A 375 -38.68 -40.72 -2.07
C ILE A 375 -39.66 -40.69 -0.89
N GLU A 376 -39.64 -39.65 -0.06
CA GLU A 376 -40.54 -39.50 1.07
C GLU A 376 -42.00 -39.34 0.62
N GLU A 377 -42.25 -38.52 -0.40
CA GLU A 377 -43.58 -38.34 -0.97
C GLU A 377 -44.15 -39.66 -1.52
N ASP A 378 -43.33 -40.41 -2.26
CA ASP A 378 -43.75 -41.70 -2.83
C ASP A 378 -44.00 -42.74 -1.73
N ALA A 379 -43.15 -42.78 -0.71
CA ALA A 379 -43.38 -43.63 0.46
C ALA A 379 -44.69 -43.25 1.18
N ARG A 380 -44.98 -41.95 1.36
CA ARG A 380 -46.22 -41.47 1.97
C ARG A 380 -47.44 -41.79 1.13
N LYS A 381 -47.39 -41.59 -0.20
CA LYS A 381 -48.49 -41.93 -1.13
C LYS A 381 -48.76 -43.43 -1.12
N LYS A 382 -47.71 -44.25 -1.09
CA LYS A 382 -47.83 -45.72 -1.01
C LYS A 382 -48.42 -46.15 0.33
N LEU A 383 -47.93 -45.60 1.44
CA LEU A 383 -48.47 -45.87 2.78
C LEU A 383 -49.94 -45.48 2.88
N ALA A 384 -50.33 -44.31 2.35
CA ALA A 384 -51.73 -43.89 2.31
C ALA A 384 -52.59 -44.85 1.47
N ARG A 385 -52.10 -45.35 0.33
CA ARG A 385 -52.79 -46.34 -0.49
C ARG A 385 -52.98 -47.67 0.26
N ASP A 386 -51.91 -48.19 0.85
CA ASP A 386 -51.94 -49.45 1.60
C ASP A 386 -52.88 -49.36 2.82
N LEU A 387 -52.89 -48.22 3.52
CA LEU A 387 -53.81 -47.94 4.63
C LEU A 387 -55.26 -47.74 4.17
N HIS A 388 -55.51 -47.20 2.98
CA HIS A 388 -56.87 -46.98 2.49
C HIS A 388 -57.49 -48.24 1.88
N ASP A 389 -56.74 -49.13 1.25
CA ASP A 389 -57.33 -50.26 0.53
C ASP A 389 -57.81 -51.41 1.46
N GLY A 390 -57.04 -51.81 2.47
CA GLY A 390 -57.42 -52.93 3.35
C GLY A 390 -58.59 -52.62 4.31
N PRO A 391 -58.42 -51.66 5.24
CA PRO A 391 -59.46 -51.25 6.19
C PRO A 391 -60.77 -50.80 5.54
N THR A 392 -60.71 -50.03 4.45
CA THR A 392 -61.93 -49.51 3.80
C THR A 392 -62.71 -50.61 3.09
N GLN A 393 -62.04 -51.57 2.45
CA GLN A 393 -62.70 -52.75 1.87
C GLN A 393 -63.39 -53.60 2.95
N SER A 394 -62.74 -53.79 4.10
CA SER A 394 -63.32 -54.54 5.22
C SER A 394 -64.52 -53.81 5.84
N ILE A 395 -64.46 -52.47 5.97
CA ILE A 395 -65.59 -51.66 6.44
C ILE A 395 -66.77 -51.75 5.44
N ALA A 396 -66.52 -51.69 4.14
CA ALA A 396 -67.56 -51.85 3.12
C ALA A 396 -68.22 -53.24 3.17
N ALA A 397 -67.43 -54.30 3.37
CA ALA A 397 -67.93 -55.65 3.54
C ALA A 397 -68.76 -55.81 4.84
N ILE A 398 -68.36 -55.17 5.94
CA ILE A 398 -69.14 -55.11 7.18
C ILE A 398 -70.49 -54.41 6.92
N ALA A 399 -70.49 -53.25 6.27
CA ALA A 399 -71.71 -52.51 5.96
C ALA A 399 -72.67 -53.31 5.06
N MET A 400 -72.14 -53.99 4.04
CA MET A 400 -72.93 -54.84 3.15
C MET A 400 -73.56 -56.03 3.89
N ARG A 401 -72.78 -56.71 4.75
CA ARG A 401 -73.31 -57.81 5.59
C ARG A 401 -74.33 -57.34 6.61
N MET A 402 -74.17 -56.15 7.16
CA MET A 402 -75.17 -55.53 8.04
C MET A 402 -76.49 -55.30 7.30
N ALA A 403 -76.46 -54.85 6.05
CA ALA A 403 -77.67 -54.72 5.23
C ALA A 403 -78.32 -56.08 4.92
N ILE A 404 -77.53 -57.13 4.74
CA ILE A 404 -78.04 -58.51 4.57
C ILE A 404 -78.73 -58.98 5.86
N ILE A 405 -78.10 -58.79 7.02
CA ILE A 405 -78.66 -59.14 8.33
C ILE A 405 -79.99 -58.43 8.57
N GLN A 406 -80.10 -57.14 8.22
CA GLN A 406 -81.36 -56.40 8.31
C GLN A 406 -82.48 -57.05 7.48
N ARG A 407 -82.18 -57.58 6.29
CA ARG A 407 -83.17 -58.30 5.47
C ARG A 407 -83.47 -59.71 5.98
N MET A 408 -82.48 -60.38 6.57
CA MET A 408 -82.63 -61.75 7.12
C MET A 408 -83.52 -61.76 8.36
N LEU A 409 -83.53 -60.68 9.16
CA LEU A 409 -84.42 -60.55 10.32
C LEU A 409 -85.91 -60.73 9.99
N GLU A 410 -86.32 -60.38 8.76
CA GLU A 410 -87.71 -60.50 8.32
C GLU A 410 -88.03 -61.85 7.65
N LYS A 411 -87.03 -62.50 7.03
CA LYS A 411 -87.26 -63.66 6.15
C LYS A 411 -86.72 -64.98 6.68
N THR A 412 -85.60 -64.96 7.37
CA THR A 412 -84.85 -66.14 7.84
C THR A 412 -84.15 -65.83 9.16
N PRO A 413 -84.89 -65.75 10.29
CA PRO A 413 -84.36 -65.30 11.57
C PRO A 413 -83.32 -66.24 12.17
N ASP A 414 -83.44 -67.54 11.90
CA ASP A 414 -82.59 -68.59 12.50
C ASP A 414 -81.13 -68.55 12.02
N GLU A 415 -80.87 -67.93 10.85
CA GLU A 415 -79.52 -67.80 10.27
C GLU A 415 -78.80 -66.51 10.70
N VAL A 416 -79.51 -65.56 11.34
CA VAL A 416 -78.97 -64.26 11.77
C VAL A 416 -77.77 -64.39 12.73
N PRO A 417 -77.79 -65.27 13.76
CA PRO A 417 -76.65 -65.41 14.66
C PRO A 417 -75.34 -65.80 13.95
N GLN A 418 -75.43 -66.61 12.89
CA GLN A 418 -74.27 -67.05 12.13
C GLN A 418 -73.68 -65.91 11.28
N GLU A 419 -74.51 -65.09 10.65
CA GLU A 419 -74.03 -63.92 9.90
C GLU A 419 -73.52 -62.80 10.82
N LEU A 420 -74.12 -62.62 12.00
CA LEU A 420 -73.64 -61.68 13.01
C LEU A 420 -72.22 -62.04 13.48
N GLN A 421 -71.96 -63.34 13.72
CA GLN A 421 -70.64 -63.84 14.08
C GLN A 421 -69.59 -63.54 12.99
N LYS A 422 -69.95 -63.71 11.70
CA LYS A 422 -69.04 -63.40 10.58
C LYS A 422 -68.72 -61.90 10.50
N VAL A 423 -69.67 -61.03 10.83
CA VAL A 423 -69.42 -59.58 10.90
C VAL A 423 -68.54 -59.23 12.09
N GLU A 424 -68.77 -59.84 13.25
CA GLU A 424 -67.93 -59.65 14.43
C GLU A 424 -66.48 -60.10 14.17
N ASP A 425 -66.29 -61.27 13.55
CA ASP A 425 -64.98 -61.80 13.19
C ASP A 425 -64.26 -60.86 12.20
N LEU A 426 -64.98 -60.36 11.19
CA LEU A 426 -64.46 -59.41 10.21
C LEU A 426 -64.09 -58.06 10.87
N ALA A 427 -64.92 -57.55 11.79
CA ALA A 427 -64.64 -56.32 12.54
C ALA A 427 -63.44 -56.49 13.48
N ARG A 428 -63.32 -57.62 14.17
CA ARG A 428 -62.15 -57.96 15.01
C ARG A 428 -60.88 -58.04 14.19
N LYS A 429 -60.93 -58.68 13.02
CA LYS A 429 -59.80 -58.79 12.10
C LYS A 429 -59.38 -57.41 11.58
N THR A 430 -60.34 -56.60 11.13
CA THR A 430 -60.11 -55.22 10.66
C THR A 430 -59.50 -54.33 11.75
N THR A 431 -60.03 -54.42 12.97
CA THR A 431 -59.49 -53.65 14.12
C THR A 431 -58.06 -54.08 14.46
N LYS A 432 -57.74 -55.37 14.31
CA LYS A 432 -56.37 -55.89 14.49
C LYS A 432 -55.43 -55.42 13.37
N GLU A 433 -55.91 -55.32 12.13
CA GLU A 433 -55.16 -54.81 10.97
C GLU A 433 -54.91 -53.30 11.03
N ILE A 434 -55.80 -52.50 11.64
CA ILE A 434 -55.60 -51.04 11.83
C ILE A 434 -54.68 -50.72 13.01
N ARG A 435 -54.64 -51.60 14.03
CA ARG A 435 -53.90 -51.39 15.29
C ARG A 435 -52.41 -51.75 15.19
N HIS A 436 -52.02 -52.48 14.15
CA HIS A 436 -50.64 -52.77 13.79
C HIS A 436 -50.26 -51.93 12.57
#